data_AF-A0A7K0FH30-F1
#
_entry.id   AF-A0A7K0FH30-F1
#
_cell.length_a   1.000
_cell.length_b   1.000
_cell.length_c   1.000
_cell.angle_alpha   90.00
_cell.angle_beta   90.00
_cell.angle_gamma   90.00
#
_symmetry.space_group_name_H-M   'P 1'
#
loop_
_entity.id
_entity.type
_entity.pdbx_description
1 polymer ?
#
loop_
_entity_poly.entity_id
_entity_poly.type
_entity_poly.pdbx_seq_one_letter_code
_entity_poly.pdbx_strand_id
1 'polypeptide(L)'
;MLVEWNKYAQRLGDKGLKIMQSLLLINDPTLDGTVITLELPNEGSKLDFESQINGLLGHLKGHLHNHDITIQVKVNETIETKRSFNDQDRYNRLLEINPNIELLRSTFGLDLHT
;
A
#
# COMPACT_ATOMS: atom_id res chain seq x y z
N MET A 1 5.22 8.96 -15.40
CA MET A 1 5.66 8.35 -14.14
C MET A 1 4.51 7.60 -13.47
N LEU A 2 3.50 8.27 -12.92
CA LEU A 2 2.37 7.63 -12.20
C LEU A 2 1.66 6.52 -13.00
N VAL A 3 1.47 6.70 -14.30
CA VAL A 3 0.88 5.67 -15.17
C VAL A 3 1.68 4.37 -15.15
N GLU A 4 3.01 4.45 -15.30
CA GLU A 4 3.89 3.27 -15.30
C GLU A 4 4.03 2.69 -13.89
N TRP A 5 4.04 3.54 -12.86
CA TRP A 5 3.97 3.10 -11.46
C TRP A 5 2.73 2.23 -11.19
N ASN A 6 1.55 2.70 -11.59
CA ASN A 6 0.28 2.00 -11.39
C ASN A 6 0.18 0.73 -12.23
N LYS A 7 0.69 0.75 -13.47
CA LYS A 7 0.79 -0.46 -14.30
C LYS A 7 1.68 -1.52 -13.64
N TYR A 8 2.80 -1.12 -13.07
CA TYR A 8 3.68 -2.04 -12.36
C TYR A 8 2.99 -2.63 -11.11
N ALA A 9 2.30 -1.78 -10.33
CA ALA A 9 1.52 -2.23 -9.18
C ALA A 9 0.44 -3.25 -9.56
N GLN A 10 -0.32 -2.99 -10.63
CA GLN A 10 -1.32 -3.93 -11.16
C GLN A 10 -0.66 -5.25 -11.57
N ARG A 11 0.43 -5.19 -12.34
CA ARG A 11 1.17 -6.39 -12.78
C ARG A 11 1.65 -7.25 -11.60
N LEU A 12 2.09 -6.64 -10.51
CA LEU A 12 2.45 -7.37 -9.29
C LEU A 12 1.23 -8.00 -8.64
N GLY A 13 0.11 -7.27 -8.60
CA GLY A 13 -1.17 -7.75 -8.14
C GLY A 13 -1.67 -8.99 -8.89
N ASP A 14 -1.52 -9.00 -10.21
CA ASP A 14 -1.92 -10.11 -11.09
C ASP A 14 -1.03 -11.34 -10.89
N LYS A 15 0.24 -11.14 -10.51
CA LYS A 15 1.19 -12.20 -10.14
C LYS A 15 1.01 -12.73 -8.71
N GLY A 16 0.01 -12.23 -7.97
CA GLY A 16 -0.22 -12.60 -6.57
C GLY A 16 0.67 -11.89 -5.55
N LEU A 17 1.53 -10.96 -5.97
CA LEU A 17 2.39 -10.16 -5.08
C LEU A 17 1.60 -9.00 -4.46
N LYS A 18 0.55 -9.35 -3.70
CA LYS A 18 -0.43 -8.40 -3.13
C LYS A 18 0.17 -7.44 -2.11
N ILE A 19 1.19 -7.85 -1.36
CA ILE A 19 1.89 -6.98 -0.39
C ILE A 19 2.55 -5.81 -1.14
N MET A 20 3.40 -6.10 -2.12
CA MET A 20 4.08 -5.06 -2.89
C MET A 20 3.11 -4.18 -3.69
N GLN A 21 2.05 -4.77 -4.26
CA GLN A 21 0.96 -3.99 -4.87
C GLN A 21 0.36 -3.00 -3.86
N SER A 22 0.06 -3.45 -2.64
CA SER A 22 -0.56 -2.61 -1.61
C SER A 22 0.38 -1.50 -1.13
N LEU A 23 1.69 -1.76 -1.05
CA LEU A 23 2.71 -0.78 -0.72
C LEU A 23 2.87 0.28 -1.83
N LEU A 24 2.72 -0.09 -3.10
CA LEU A 24 2.79 0.86 -4.21
C LEU A 24 1.57 1.77 -4.33
N LEU A 25 0.41 1.30 -3.84
CA LEU A 25 -0.87 1.99 -3.91
C LEU A 25 -1.28 2.64 -2.58
N ILE A 26 -0.36 2.69 -1.61
CA ILE A 26 -0.64 3.26 -0.28
C ILE A 26 -0.93 4.76 -0.34
N ASN A 27 -0.19 5.46 -1.18
CA ASN A 27 -0.33 6.85 -1.55
C ASN A 27 0.32 7.07 -2.92
N ASP A 28 -0.01 8.20 -3.57
CA ASP A 28 0.66 8.57 -4.81
C ASP A 28 2.08 9.05 -4.52
N PRO A 29 3.11 8.50 -5.19
CA PRO A 29 4.47 8.99 -5.04
C PRO A 29 4.65 10.38 -5.65
N THR A 30 5.49 11.21 -5.04
CA THR A 30 5.82 12.54 -5.56
C THR A 30 7.10 12.48 -6.39
N LEU A 31 7.18 13.26 -7.46
CA LEU A 31 8.38 13.39 -8.30
C LEU A 31 9.00 14.78 -8.14
N ASP A 32 10.27 14.84 -7.76
CA ASP A 32 11.08 16.06 -7.74
C ASP A 32 12.32 15.86 -8.62
N GLY A 33 12.32 16.50 -9.79
CA GLY A 33 13.33 16.26 -10.84
C GLY A 33 13.36 14.79 -11.27
N THR A 34 14.40 14.06 -10.84
CA THR A 34 14.59 12.62 -11.10
C THR A 34 14.38 11.74 -9.86
N VAL A 35 14.03 12.33 -8.71
CA VAL A 35 13.85 11.63 -7.44
C VAL A 35 12.36 11.38 -7.21
N ILE A 36 11.97 10.11 -7.16
CA ILE A 36 10.63 9.70 -6.77
C ILE A 36 10.64 9.48 -5.26
N THR A 37 9.73 10.12 -4.53
CA THR A 37 9.56 9.92 -3.09
C THR A 37 8.27 9.16 -2.81
N LEU A 38 8.37 8.05 -2.08
CA LEU A 38 7.24 7.30 -1.55
C LEU A 38 7.21 7.41 -0.03
N GLU A 39 6.03 7.64 0.55
CA GLU A 39 5.86 7.68 2.00
C GLU A 39 5.24 6.36 2.48
N LEU A 40 5.90 5.72 3.44
CA LEU A 40 5.45 4.46 4.02
C LEU A 40 5.17 4.63 5.51
N PRO A 41 4.20 3.87 6.05
CA PRO A 41 3.71 4.08 7.41
C PRO A 41 4.73 3.76 8.49
N ASN A 42 5.60 2.78 8.27
CA ASN A 42 6.57 2.29 9.25
C ASN A 42 7.82 1.71 8.57
N GLU A 43 8.88 1.47 9.35
CA GLU A 43 10.14 0.89 8.87
C GLU A 43 9.97 -0.54 8.31
N GLY A 44 9.02 -1.33 8.81
CA GLY A 44 8.74 -2.67 8.28
C GLY A 44 8.28 -2.63 6.83
N SER A 45 7.31 -1.76 6.52
CA SER A 45 6.81 -1.53 5.16
C SER A 45 7.90 -1.03 4.22
N LYS A 46 8.81 -0.19 4.74
CA LYS A 46 9.98 0.27 4.00
C LYS A 46 10.95 -0.86 3.67
N LEU A 47 11.27 -1.71 4.64
CA LEU A 47 12.13 -2.86 4.40
C LEU A 47 11.53 -3.82 3.34
N ASP A 48 10.23 -4.10 3.44
CA ASP A 48 9.51 -4.92 2.46
C ASP A 48 9.57 -4.31 1.06
N PHE A 49 9.35 -3.00 0.94
CA PHE A 49 9.43 -2.27 -0.33
C PHE A 49 10.86 -2.27 -0.90
N GLU A 50 11.85 -1.95 -0.08
CA GLU A 50 13.27 -1.87 -0.47
C GLU A 50 13.79 -3.23 -0.96
N SER A 51 13.29 -4.35 -0.41
CA SER A 51 13.65 -5.69 -0.87
C SER A 51 13.26 -5.97 -2.34
N GLN A 52 12.28 -5.23 -2.88
CA GLN A 52 11.74 -5.43 -4.24
C GLN A 52 11.91 -4.20 -5.15
N ILE A 53 12.60 -3.16 -4.68
CA ILE A 53 12.72 -1.86 -5.37
C ILE A 53 13.42 -1.95 -6.74
N ASN A 54 14.37 -2.89 -6.87
CA ASN A 54 15.15 -3.06 -8.10
C ASN A 54 14.28 -3.39 -9.32
N GLY A 55 13.24 -4.20 -9.13
CA GLY A 55 12.32 -4.56 -10.22
C GLY A 55 11.51 -3.36 -10.70
N LEU A 56 11.07 -2.51 -9.77
CA LEU A 56 10.35 -1.28 -10.07
C LEU A 56 11.25 -0.26 -10.76
N LEU A 57 12.47 -0.05 -10.26
CA LEU A 57 13.45 0.84 -10.90
C LEU A 57 13.75 0.41 -12.33
N GLY A 58 13.96 -0.89 -12.57
CA GLY A 58 14.17 -1.42 -13.93
C GLY A 58 12.99 -1.15 -14.86
N HIS A 59 11.76 -1.35 -14.37
CA HIS A 59 10.55 -1.04 -15.12
C HIS A 59 10.46 0.45 -15.48
N LEU A 60 10.65 1.33 -14.49
CA LEU A 60 10.55 2.78 -14.68
C LEU A 60 11.64 3.32 -15.62
N LYS A 61 12.90 2.90 -15.46
CA LYS A 61 14.00 3.33 -16.34
C LYS A 61 13.73 2.96 -17.80
N GLY A 62 13.25 1.74 -18.03
CA GLY A 62 12.92 1.26 -19.38
C GLY A 62 11.73 1.98 -20.02
N HIS A 63 10.67 2.28 -19.26
CA HIS A 63 9.44 2.87 -19.83
C HIS A 63 9.48 4.40 -19.89
N LEU A 64 10.24 5.05 -19.00
CA LEU A 64 10.35 6.51 -18.94
C LEU A 64 11.56 7.04 -19.73
N HIS A 65 12.41 6.17 -20.28
CA HIS A 65 13.67 6.53 -20.96
C HIS A 65 14.58 7.44 -20.12
N ASN A 66 14.47 7.38 -18.80
CA ASN A 66 15.24 8.17 -17.86
C ASN A 66 16.01 7.25 -16.92
N HIS A 67 17.33 7.22 -17.09
CA HIS A 67 18.23 6.31 -16.38
C HIS A 67 18.70 6.85 -15.04
N ASP A 68 18.49 8.15 -14.80
CA ASP A 68 18.88 8.87 -13.59
C ASP A 68 17.78 8.83 -12.51
N ILE A 69 16.67 8.13 -12.78
CA ILE A 69 15.59 7.95 -11.80
C ILE A 69 16.12 7.21 -10.58
N THR A 70 15.86 7.81 -9.42
CA THR A 70 16.07 7.20 -8.11
C THR A 70 14.75 7.19 -7.34
N ILE A 71 14.63 6.28 -6.37
CA ILE A 71 13.48 6.20 -5.49
C ILE A 71 13.97 6.37 -4.07
N GLN A 72 13.39 7.31 -3.35
CA GLN A 72 13.59 7.55 -1.93
C GLN A 72 12.33 7.13 -1.17
N VAL A 73 12.52 6.41 -0.07
CA VAL A 73 11.43 6.06 0.84
C VAL A 73 11.54 6.91 2.10
N LYS A 74 10.42 7.55 2.48
CA LYS A 74 10.30 8.27 3.76
C LYS A 74 9.33 7.51 4.66
N VAL A 75 9.73 7.29 5.90
CA VAL A 75 8.80 6.75 6.91
C VAL A 75 8.02 7.92 7.50
N ASN A 76 6.70 7.79 7.48
CA ASN A 76 5.77 8.77 8.02
C ASN A 76 4.75 8.06 8.92
N GLU A 77 5.08 7.97 10.21
CA GLU A 77 4.26 7.30 11.23
C GLU A 77 2.88 7.97 11.43
N THR A 78 2.71 9.22 10.98
CA THR A 78 1.39 9.87 11.00
C THR A 78 0.41 9.20 10.01
N ILE A 79 0.91 8.50 9.00
CA ILE A 79 0.12 7.68 8.07
C ILE A 79 -0.41 6.43 8.79
N GLU A 80 0.35 5.83 9.72
CA GLU A 80 -0.20 4.77 10.59
C GLU A 80 -1.38 5.29 11.40
N THR A 81 -1.28 6.51 11.93
CA THR A 81 -2.37 7.09 12.73
C THR A 81 -3.65 7.26 11.91
N LYS A 82 -3.55 7.60 10.61
CA LYS A 82 -4.69 7.66 9.68
C LYS A 82 -5.21 6.29 9.24
N ARG A 83 -4.40 5.24 9.34
CA ARG A 83 -4.77 3.84 9.05
C ARG A 83 -5.01 3.01 10.31
N SER A 84 -5.08 3.62 11.49
CA SER A 84 -5.61 2.97 12.68
C SER A 84 -7.08 2.70 12.40
N PHE A 85 -7.37 1.54 11.82
CA PHE A 85 -8.71 1.02 11.82
C PHE A 85 -9.06 0.85 13.29
N ASN A 86 -9.86 1.78 13.83
CA ASN A 86 -10.51 1.52 15.10
C ASN A 86 -11.32 0.22 14.96
N ASP A 87 -11.71 -0.40 16.07
CA ASP A 87 -12.39 -1.70 15.98
C ASP A 87 -13.65 -1.66 15.10
N GLN A 88 -14.29 -0.49 15.00
CA GLN A 88 -15.41 -0.22 14.10
C GLN A 88 -15.02 -0.25 12.61
N ASP A 89 -13.89 0.34 12.21
CA ASP A 89 -13.42 0.35 10.83
C ASP A 89 -12.95 -1.05 10.39
N ARG A 90 -12.37 -1.82 11.32
CA ARG A 90 -12.04 -3.24 11.08
C ARG A 90 -13.32 -4.05 10.85
N TYR A 91 -14.32 -3.84 11.68
CA TYR A 91 -15.63 -4.47 11.54
C TYR A 91 -16.29 -4.10 10.19
N ASN A 92 -16.33 -2.81 9.85
CA ASN A 92 -16.92 -2.32 8.60
C ASN A 92 -16.24 -2.96 7.37
N ARG A 93 -14.91 -3.04 7.38
CA ARG A 93 -14.16 -3.69 6.29
C ARG A 93 -14.43 -5.19 6.19
N LEU A 94 -14.55 -5.89 7.32
CA LEU A 94 -14.93 -7.30 7.31
C LEU A 94 -16.35 -7.49 6.76
N LEU A 95 -17.27 -6.58 7.09
CA LEU A 95 -18.65 -6.59 6.59
C LEU A 95 -18.73 -6.33 5.08
N GLU A 96 -17.91 -5.42 4.54
CA GLU A 96 -17.78 -5.18 3.09
C GLU A 96 -17.28 -6.43 2.34
N ILE A 97 -16.35 -7.17 2.94
CA ILE A 97 -15.80 -8.40 2.36
C ILE A 97 -16.83 -9.55 2.45
N ASN A 98 -17.58 -9.63 3.54
CA ASN A 98 -18.56 -10.69 3.78
C ASN A 98 -19.74 -10.20 4.63
N PRO A 99 -20.96 -10.10 4.07
CA PRO A 99 -22.12 -9.63 4.82
C PRO A 99 -22.53 -10.56 5.99
N ASN A 100 -22.08 -11.82 6.01
CA ASN A 100 -22.35 -12.75 7.12
C ASN A 100 -21.62 -12.38 8.42
N ILE A 101 -20.72 -11.40 8.39
CA ILE A 101 -20.08 -10.85 9.60
C ILE A 101 -21.11 -10.24 10.56
N GLU A 102 -22.21 -9.67 10.05
CA GLU A 102 -23.34 -9.20 10.88
C GLU A 102 -24.05 -10.35 11.60
N LEU A 103 -24.27 -11.47 10.89
CA LEU A 103 -24.85 -12.67 11.48
C LEU A 103 -23.94 -13.24 12.58
N LEU A 104 -22.63 -13.25 12.35
CA LEU A 104 -21.65 -13.71 13.34
C LEU A 104 -21.63 -12.80 14.58
N ARG A 105 -21.65 -11.46 14.41
CA ARG A 105 -21.70 -10.52 15.53
C ARG A 105 -22.93 -10.75 16.40
N SER A 106 -24.11 -10.82 15.77
CA SER A 106 -25.39 -10.98 16.47
C SER A 106 -25.56 -12.36 17.11
N THR A 107 -25.18 -13.45 16.42
CA THR A 107 -25.33 -14.81 16.93
C THR A 107 -24.53 -15.05 18.21
N PHE A 108 -23.35 -14.44 18.31
CA PHE A 108 -22.44 -14.63 19.43
C PHE A 108 -22.41 -13.44 20.41
N GLY A 109 -23.26 -12.43 20.21
CA GLY A 109 -23.35 -11.27 21.10
C GLY A 109 -22.04 -10.49 21.22
N LEU A 110 -21.31 -10.31 20.12
CA LEU A 110 -19.99 -9.68 20.08
C LEU A 110 -20.04 -8.14 20.07
N ASP A 111 -21.06 -7.57 20.71
CA ASP A 111 -21.22 -6.11 20.77
C ASP A 111 -20.12 -5.52 21.68
N LEU A 112 -19.56 -4.38 21.29
CA LEU A 112 -18.65 -3.64 22.14
C LEU A 112 -19.46 -3.06 23.30
N HIS A 113 -19.27 -3.60 24.51
CA HIS A 113 -19.82 -2.98 25.72
C HIS A 113 -19.20 -1.58 25.85
N THR A 114 -20.06 -0.55 25.80
CA THR A 114 -19.73 0.84 26.16
C THR A 114 -19.22 0.97 27.57
#